data_AF-A0A504YPI9-F1
#
_entry.id   AF-A0A504YPI9-F1
#
_cell.length_a   1.000
_cell.length_b   1.000
_cell.length_c   1.000
_cell.angle_alpha   90.00
_cell.angle_beta   90.00
_cell.angle_gamma   90.00
#
_symmetry.space_group_name_H-M   'P 1'
#
loop_
_entity.id
_entity.type
_entity.pdbx_description
1 polymer ?
#
loop_
_entity_poly.entity_id
_entity_poly.type
_entity_poly.pdbx_seq_one_letter_code
_entity_poly.pdbx_strand_id
1 'polypeptide(L)'
;MHCDCGVESYKHQMVTETVAERHARGRPIGKPCPYQAMGGLTGFSSLAAGIARMDVTGAGGLLTEEELNAPITSNDHPFLRSQAQAVYAYKLAQNDMEGAERERPEVESQVRRPGESELDYYERRYQEREKAKYTRKPAIKKP
;
A
#
# COMPACT_ATOMS: atom_id res chain seq x y z
N MET A 1 -43.95 6.16 -1.67
CA MET A 1 -42.71 5.65 -1.03
C MET A 1 -42.49 6.50 0.23
N HIS A 2 -42.97 6.02 1.37
CA HIS A 2 -42.89 6.73 2.66
C HIS A 2 -41.96 5.94 3.58
N CYS A 3 -41.11 6.65 4.33
CA CYS A 3 -40.28 6.06 5.37
C CYS A 3 -41.11 5.88 6.65
N ASP A 4 -40.70 4.97 7.52
CA ASP A 4 -41.38 4.69 8.80
C ASP A 4 -41.40 5.91 9.76
N CYS A 5 -40.60 6.93 9.48
CA CYS A 5 -40.65 8.23 10.16
C CYS A 5 -41.82 9.13 9.71
N GLY A 6 -42.62 8.69 8.72
CA GLY A 6 -43.76 9.45 8.17
C GLY A 6 -43.40 10.46 7.09
N VAL A 7 -42.12 10.59 6.72
CA VAL A 7 -41.64 11.50 5.67
C VAL A 7 -41.45 10.74 4.36
N GLU A 8 -41.73 11.39 3.22
CA GLU A 8 -41.48 10.83 1.89
C GLU A 8 -39.99 10.54 1.69
N SER A 9 -39.69 9.40 1.06
CA SER A 9 -38.31 8.90 0.95
C SER A 9 -37.35 9.91 0.30
N TYR A 10 -37.80 10.64 -0.73
CA TYR A 10 -36.97 11.62 -1.46
C TYR A 10 -36.61 12.89 -0.67
N LYS A 11 -37.31 13.16 0.46
CA LYS A 11 -37.00 14.29 1.34
C LYS A 11 -35.92 13.98 2.37
N HIS A 12 -35.43 12.74 2.43
CA HIS A 12 -34.36 12.37 3.32
C HIS A 12 -33.02 12.88 2.79
N GLN A 13 -32.25 13.50 3.67
CA GLN A 13 -30.89 13.90 3.37
C GLN A 13 -29.93 13.02 4.18
N MET A 14 -28.97 12.42 3.50
CA MET A 14 -27.88 11.73 4.16
C MET A 14 -26.92 12.76 4.75
N VAL A 15 -26.56 12.59 6.02
CA VAL A 15 -25.60 13.45 6.71
C VAL A 15 -24.39 12.62 7.10
N THR A 16 -23.23 13.00 6.60
CA THR A 16 -21.93 12.49 7.05
C THR A 16 -21.37 13.46 8.08
N GLU A 17 -21.23 13.01 9.33
CA GLU A 17 -20.77 13.83 10.45
C GLU A 17 -19.76 13.07 11.31
N THR A 18 -18.86 13.80 11.95
CA THR A 18 -17.94 13.24 12.95
C THR A 18 -18.64 12.95 14.28
N VAL A 19 -17.99 12.19 15.16
CA VAL A 19 -18.51 11.91 16.51
C VAL A 19 -18.72 13.21 17.30
N ALA A 20 -17.81 14.17 17.17
CA ALA A 20 -17.89 15.47 17.85
C ALA A 20 -19.06 16.32 17.31
N GLU A 21 -19.25 16.36 15.99
CA GLU A 21 -20.37 17.06 15.36
C GLU A 21 -21.73 16.48 15.77
N ARG A 22 -21.83 15.14 15.81
CA ARG A 22 -23.04 14.46 16.29
C ARG A 22 -23.35 14.78 17.75
N HIS A 23 -22.32 14.82 18.60
CA HIS A 23 -22.45 15.21 20.01
C HIS A 23 -22.95 16.65 20.13
N ALA A 24 -22.36 17.58 19.37
CA ALA A 24 -22.73 18.99 19.39
C ALA A 24 -24.18 19.23 18.95
N ARG A 25 -24.71 18.37 18.06
CA ARG A 25 -26.13 18.38 17.64
C ARG A 25 -27.08 17.73 18.65
N GLY A 26 -26.58 17.24 19.80
CA GLY A 26 -27.37 16.59 20.83
C GLY A 26 -27.94 15.23 20.41
N ARG A 27 -27.34 14.57 19.41
CA ARG A 27 -27.78 13.27 18.92
C ARG A 27 -27.05 12.14 19.64
N PRO A 28 -27.71 11.01 19.90
CA PRO A 28 -27.09 9.90 20.63
C PRO A 28 -25.90 9.32 19.86
N ILE A 29 -24.81 9.04 20.58
CA ILE A 29 -23.60 8.45 20.04
C ILE A 29 -23.56 6.98 20.48
N GLY A 30 -23.41 6.08 19.51
CA GLY A 30 -23.25 4.66 19.79
C GLY A 30 -21.91 4.38 20.50
N LYS A 31 -21.84 3.25 21.21
CA LYS A 31 -20.56 2.80 21.78
C LYS A 31 -19.56 2.54 20.64
N PRO A 32 -18.28 2.95 20.79
CA PRO A 32 -17.27 2.61 19.81
C PRO A 32 -17.21 1.09 19.69
N CYS A 33 -17.20 0.59 18.45
CA CYS A 33 -17.12 -0.84 18.21
C CYS A 33 -15.77 -1.35 18.77
N PRO A 34 -15.75 -2.34 19.69
CA PRO A 34 -14.50 -2.89 20.23
C PRO A 34 -13.64 -3.55 19.14
N TYR A 35 -14.24 -3.82 17.98
CA TYR A 35 -13.61 -4.38 16.80
C TYR A 35 -13.37 -3.32 15.70
N GLN A 36 -13.03 -2.09 16.07
CA GLN A 36 -12.72 -1.03 15.08
C GLN A 36 -11.61 -1.48 14.09
N ALA A 37 -10.78 -2.45 14.47
CA ALA A 37 -9.78 -3.10 13.63
C ALA A 37 -10.27 -4.31 12.80
N MET A 38 -11.49 -4.83 13.01
CA MET A 38 -12.02 -6.01 12.28
C MET A 38 -12.70 -5.68 10.95
N GLY A 39 -12.68 -4.40 10.52
CA GLY A 39 -12.92 -4.05 9.11
C GLY A 39 -11.95 -4.77 8.14
N GLY A 40 -10.93 -5.43 8.67
CA GLY A 40 -10.04 -6.32 7.94
C GLY A 40 -10.66 -7.62 7.41
N LEU A 41 -11.82 -8.07 7.87
CA LEU A 41 -12.47 -9.28 7.32
C LEU A 41 -13.16 -9.03 5.98
N THR A 42 -13.58 -7.78 5.71
CA THR A 42 -14.17 -7.37 4.44
C THR A 42 -13.18 -6.53 3.64
N GLY A 43 -12.09 -7.12 3.14
CA GLY A 43 -11.24 -6.56 2.07
C GLY A 43 -10.41 -5.29 2.37
N PHE A 44 -10.66 -4.56 3.47
CA PHE A 44 -9.93 -3.33 3.83
C PHE A 44 -8.65 -3.60 4.64
N SER A 45 -8.36 -4.83 5.06
CA SER A 45 -7.09 -5.22 5.73
C SER A 45 -5.88 -5.08 4.82
N SER A 46 -6.07 -5.16 3.50
CA SER A 46 -5.06 -4.78 2.49
C SER A 46 -4.51 -3.37 2.72
N LEU A 47 -5.35 -2.49 3.29
CA LEU A 47 -5.02 -1.12 3.62
C LEU A 47 -4.48 -0.97 5.04
N ALA A 48 -4.43 -2.00 5.88
CA ALA A 48 -3.93 -1.88 7.26
C ALA A 48 -2.46 -1.40 7.31
N ALA A 49 -1.64 -1.83 6.35
CA ALA A 49 -0.28 -1.31 6.17
C ALA A 49 -0.25 0.15 5.66
N GLY A 50 -1.34 0.65 5.06
CA GLY A 50 -1.56 2.06 4.74
C GLY A 50 -2.15 2.85 5.92
N ILE A 51 -3.01 2.22 6.73
CA ILE A 51 -3.65 2.79 7.92
C ILE A 51 -2.61 3.06 9.01
N ALA A 52 -1.63 2.16 9.20
CA ALA A 52 -0.52 2.39 10.12
C ALA A 52 0.38 3.57 9.71
N ARG A 53 0.29 4.04 8.46
CA ARG A 53 0.96 5.27 8.02
C ARG A 53 0.11 6.50 8.29
N MET A 54 -1.18 6.40 8.62
CA MET A 54 -2.06 7.55 8.79
C MET A 54 -1.72 8.33 10.05
N ASP A 55 -1.12 9.51 9.85
CA ASP A 55 -1.04 10.58 10.85
C ASP A 55 -2.46 11.04 11.26
N VAL A 56 -2.59 11.84 12.32
CA VAL A 56 -3.86 12.31 12.91
C VAL A 56 -4.79 13.01 11.90
N THR A 57 -4.26 13.41 10.75
CA THR A 57 -4.97 13.98 9.59
C THR A 57 -5.69 12.95 8.73
N GLY A 58 -5.47 11.65 8.95
CA GLY A 58 -6.05 10.55 8.16
C GLY A 58 -5.42 10.37 6.77
N ALA A 59 -4.39 11.14 6.41
CA ALA A 59 -3.85 11.17 5.06
C ALA A 59 -2.83 10.06 4.75
N GLY A 60 -2.34 9.32 5.76
CA GLY A 60 -1.05 8.65 5.59
C GLY A 60 0.05 9.70 5.63
N GLY A 61 1.13 9.51 6.37
CA GLY A 61 2.37 10.23 6.11
C GLY A 61 2.64 10.05 4.62
N LEU A 62 2.57 11.15 3.87
CA LEU A 62 2.83 11.12 2.44
C LEU A 62 4.24 10.55 2.29
N LEU A 63 4.38 9.52 1.45
CA LEU A 63 5.71 9.06 1.05
C LEU A 63 6.49 10.29 0.58
N THR A 64 7.74 10.40 0.99
CA THR A 64 8.58 11.45 0.42
C THR A 64 8.68 11.23 -1.09
N GLU A 65 8.93 12.29 -1.85
CA GLU A 65 9.08 12.18 -3.30
C GLU A 65 10.20 11.19 -3.68
N GLU A 66 11.21 11.06 -2.82
CA GLU A 66 12.29 10.08 -2.95
C GLU A 66 11.80 8.64 -2.74
N GLU A 67 10.94 8.40 -1.74
CA GLU A 67 10.37 7.08 -1.49
C GLU A 67 9.35 6.66 -2.56
N LEU A 68 8.60 7.62 -3.11
CA LEU A 68 7.63 7.38 -4.18
C LEU A 68 8.31 7.01 -5.51
N ASN A 69 9.45 7.65 -5.81
CA ASN A 69 10.23 7.42 -7.02
C ASN A 69 11.33 6.36 -6.87
N ALA A 70 11.38 5.67 -5.72
CA ALA A 70 12.34 4.59 -5.49
C ALA A 70 12.06 3.40 -6.43
N PRO A 71 13.10 2.75 -6.98
CA PRO A 71 12.92 1.60 -7.87
C PRO A 71 12.37 0.40 -7.10
N ILE A 72 11.66 -0.48 -7.81
CA ILE A 72 11.12 -1.71 -7.23
C ILE A 72 12.27 -2.68 -6.96
N THR A 73 12.30 -3.25 -5.75
CA THR A 73 13.36 -4.16 -5.29
C THR A 73 12.80 -5.49 -4.79
N SER A 74 13.69 -6.47 -4.65
CA SER A 74 13.36 -7.83 -4.20
C SER A 74 12.78 -7.90 -2.78
N ASN A 75 12.99 -6.86 -1.96
CA ASN A 75 12.49 -6.73 -0.59
C ASN A 75 11.12 -6.04 -0.50
N ASP A 76 10.61 -5.49 -1.60
CA ASP A 76 9.32 -4.81 -1.58
C ASP A 76 8.14 -5.77 -1.54
N HIS A 77 6.96 -5.22 -1.28
CA HIS A 77 5.73 -6.00 -1.18
C HIS A 77 5.54 -6.84 -2.46
N PRO A 78 5.08 -8.12 -2.36
CA PRO A 78 4.83 -8.97 -3.53
C PRO A 78 4.02 -8.30 -4.63
N PHE A 79 3.05 -7.45 -4.26
CA PHE A 79 2.27 -6.64 -5.19
C PHE A 79 3.14 -5.72 -6.07
N LEU A 80 4.05 -4.94 -5.48
CA LEU A 80 4.92 -4.03 -6.24
C LEU A 80 5.88 -4.82 -7.14
N ARG A 81 6.48 -5.89 -6.61
CA ARG A 81 7.38 -6.77 -7.39
C ARG A 81 6.69 -7.36 -8.62
N SER A 82 5.43 -7.76 -8.51
CA SER A 82 4.66 -8.30 -9.64
C SER A 82 4.48 -7.29 -10.79
N GLN A 83 4.58 -5.99 -10.50
CA GLN A 83 4.44 -4.93 -11.49
C GLN A 83 5.76 -4.45 -12.09
N ALA A 84 6.92 -4.97 -11.65
CA ALA A 84 8.24 -4.51 -12.12
C ALA A 84 8.36 -4.52 -13.66
N GLN A 85 7.87 -5.59 -14.31
CA GLN A 85 7.86 -5.69 -15.78
C GLN A 85 6.96 -4.64 -16.45
N ALA A 86 5.78 -4.38 -15.88
CA ALA A 86 4.83 -3.42 -16.41
C ALA A 86 5.37 -1.98 -16.28
N VAL A 87 5.98 -1.65 -15.15
CA VAL A 87 6.62 -0.35 -14.92
C VAL A 87 7.79 -0.15 -15.88
N TYR A 88 8.64 -1.17 -16.07
CA TYR A 88 9.75 -1.10 -17.02
C TYR A 88 9.26 -0.86 -18.46
N ALA A 89 8.24 -1.61 -18.91
CA ALA A 89 7.65 -1.45 -20.24
C ALA A 89 7.00 -0.07 -20.41
N TYR A 90 6.34 0.44 -19.36
CA TYR A 90 5.75 1.78 -19.37
C TYR A 90 6.83 2.86 -19.52
N LYS A 91 7.92 2.78 -18.76
CA LYS A 91 9.02 3.76 -18.83
C LYS A 91 9.70 3.76 -20.21
N LEU A 92 9.91 2.57 -20.80
CA LEU A 92 10.34 2.43 -22.19
C LEU A 92 9.38 3.11 -23.18
N ALA A 93 8.08 2.90 -23.02
CA ALA A 93 7.06 3.51 -23.89
C ALA A 93 7.01 5.04 -23.76
N GLN A 94 7.37 5.59 -22.59
CA GLN A 94 7.48 7.03 -22.35
C GLN A 94 8.83 7.62 -22.78
N ASN A 95 9.74 6.83 -23.36
CA ASN A 95 11.13 7.20 -23.66
C ASN A 95 11.96 7.62 -22.43
N ASP A 96 11.55 7.21 -21.22
CA ASP A 96 12.31 7.40 -19.99
C ASP A 96 13.36 6.29 -19.85
N MET A 97 14.48 6.46 -20.56
CA MET A 97 15.56 5.48 -20.59
C MET A 97 16.26 5.34 -19.23
N GLU A 98 16.44 6.45 -18.51
CA GLU A 98 17.11 6.46 -17.20
C GLU A 98 16.24 5.77 -16.14
N GLY A 99 14.95 6.07 -16.12
CA GLY A 99 14.02 5.39 -15.22
C GLY A 99 13.85 3.92 -15.55
N ALA A 100 13.85 3.54 -16.83
CA ALA A 100 13.83 2.13 -17.24
C ALA A 100 15.12 1.41 -16.80
N GLU A 101 16.26 2.10 -16.86
CA GLU A 101 17.54 1.57 -16.39
C GLU A 101 17.50 1.18 -14.91
N ARG A 102 16.84 2.01 -14.08
CA ARG A 102 16.70 1.78 -12.63
C ARG A 102 15.83 0.57 -12.29
N GLU A 103 14.80 0.27 -13.08
CA GLU A 103 13.92 -0.90 -12.84
C GLU A 103 14.46 -2.21 -13.42
N ARG A 104 15.38 -2.12 -14.39
CA ARG A 104 15.96 -3.27 -15.10
C ARG A 104 16.47 -4.39 -14.18
N PRO A 105 17.17 -4.12 -13.06
CA PRO A 105 17.72 -5.18 -12.21
C PRO A 105 16.64 -6.11 -11.63
N GLU A 106 15.50 -5.57 -11.19
CA GLU A 106 14.43 -6.40 -10.63
C GLU A 106 13.72 -7.18 -11.74
N VAL A 107 13.53 -6.59 -12.92
CA VAL A 107 12.96 -7.28 -14.10
C VAL A 107 13.83 -8.47 -14.52
N GLU A 108 15.14 -8.25 -14.70
CA GLU A 108 16.10 -9.30 -15.07
C GLU A 108 16.17 -10.40 -14.01
N SER A 109 16.07 -10.03 -12.73
CA SER A 109 16.13 -11.00 -11.64
C SER A 109 14.95 -11.98 -11.63
N GLN A 110 13.75 -11.50 -12.01
CA GLN A 110 12.50 -12.28 -12.01
C GLN A 110 12.41 -13.27 -13.19
N VAL A 111 13.17 -13.02 -14.26
CA VAL A 111 13.19 -13.92 -15.41
C VAL A 111 14.15 -15.08 -15.12
N ARG A 112 13.71 -16.30 -15.43
CA ARG A 112 14.59 -17.48 -15.41
C ARG A 112 15.62 -17.37 -16.50
N ARG A 113 16.88 -17.64 -16.16
CA ARG A 113 17.96 -17.62 -17.15
C ARG A 113 17.89 -18.86 -18.05
N PRO A 114 18.31 -18.76 -19.32
CA PRO A 114 18.37 -19.93 -20.20
C PRO A 114 19.23 -21.04 -19.58
N GLY A 115 18.66 -22.24 -19.42
CA GLY A 115 19.34 -23.40 -18.83
C GLY A 115 19.41 -23.43 -17.30
N GLU A 116 18.83 -22.46 -16.60
CA GLU A 116 18.74 -22.43 -15.13
C GLU A 116 17.70 -23.43 -14.66
N SER A 117 18.06 -24.30 -13.70
CA SER A 117 17.07 -25.18 -13.08
C SER A 117 16.12 -24.39 -12.19
N GLU A 118 14.95 -24.97 -11.89
CA GLU A 118 13.97 -24.34 -11.01
C GLU A 118 14.53 -24.06 -9.60
N LEU A 119 15.31 -25.00 -9.05
CA LEU A 119 15.95 -24.85 -7.75
C LEU A 119 16.99 -23.72 -7.78
N ASP A 120 17.83 -23.67 -8.81
CA ASP A 120 18.87 -22.63 -8.96
C ASP A 120 18.26 -21.23 -9.03
N TYR A 121 17.13 -21.09 -9.75
CA TYR A 121 16.38 -19.85 -9.81
C TYR A 121 15.91 -19.37 -8.42
N TYR A 122 15.31 -20.28 -7.64
CA TYR A 122 14.82 -19.93 -6.30
C TYR A 122 15.97 -19.61 -5.34
N GLU A 123 17.09 -20.33 -5.43
CA GLU A 123 18.27 -20.09 -4.62
C GLU A 123 18.89 -18.71 -4.93
N ARG A 124 19.06 -18.38 -6.22
CA ARG A 124 19.56 -17.07 -6.64
C ARG A 124 18.69 -15.93 -6.09
N ARG A 125 17.36 -16.05 -6.23
CA ARG A 125 16.40 -15.07 -5.69
C ARG A 125 16.46 -14.97 -4.17
N TYR A 126 16.71 -16.07 -3.47
CA TYR A 126 16.89 -16.07 -2.03
C TYR A 126 18.17 -15.32 -1.63
N GLN A 127 19.29 -15.61 -2.28
CA GLN A 127 20.56 -14.93 -2.02
C GLN A 127 20.50 -13.43 -2.32
N GLU A 128 19.81 -13.00 -3.39
CA GLU A 128 19.58 -11.59 -3.71
C GLU A 128 18.84 -10.85 -2.58
N ARG A 129 17.78 -11.46 -2.02
CA ARG A 129 17.03 -10.90 -0.89
C ARG A 129 17.87 -10.81 0.38
N GLU A 130 18.63 -11.85 0.70
CA GLU A 130 19.53 -11.84 1.85
C GLU A 130 20.57 -10.73 1.72
N LYS A 131 21.26 -10.62 0.57
CA LYS A 131 22.22 -9.53 0.30
C LYS A 131 21.58 -8.15 0.47
N ALA A 132 20.36 -7.96 -0.04
CA ALA A 132 19.64 -6.69 0.06
C ALA A 132 19.22 -6.32 1.50
N LYS A 133 19.06 -7.30 2.41
CA LYS A 133 18.83 -7.03 3.83
C LYS A 133 20.08 -6.50 4.54
N TYR A 134 21.26 -6.99 4.16
CA TYR A 134 22.53 -6.53 4.75
C TYR A 134 22.89 -5.11 4.31
N THR A 135 22.58 -4.73 3.07
CA THR A 135 22.83 -3.36 2.56
C THR A 135 21.88 -2.32 3.15
N ARG A 136 20.65 -2.71 3.56
CA ARG A 136 19.65 -1.81 4.13
C ARG A 136 19.68 -1.65 5.66
N LYS A 137 20.63 -2.26 6.40
CA LYS A 137 20.75 -1.99 7.85
C LYS A 137 21.27 -0.56 8.04
N PRO A 138 20.47 0.39 8.58
CA PRO A 138 21.01 1.69 8.93
C PRO A 138 22.07 1.49 10.04
N ALA A 139 23.17 2.23 9.96
CA ALA A 139 24.13 2.28 11.04
C ALA A 139 23.38 2.64 12.34
N ILE A 140 23.49 1.78 13.36
CA ILE A 140 22.93 2.04 14.68
C ILE A 140 23.52 3.37 15.14
N LYS A 141 22.70 4.43 15.20
CA LYS A 141 23.12 5.69 15.82
C LYS A 141 23.40 5.37 17.29
N LYS A 142 24.68 5.36 17.67
CA LYS A 142 25.07 5.28 19.07
C LYS A 142 24.49 6.50 19.81
N PRO A 143 24.05 6.32 21.07
CA PRO A 143 23.46 7.39 21.88
C PRO A 143 24.43 8.54 22.09
#